data_AF-A0A2S7X4N8-F1
#
_entry.id   AF-A0A2S7X4N8-F1
#
_cell.length_a   1.000
_cell.length_b   1.000
_cell.length_c   1.000
_cell.angle_alpha   90.00
_cell.angle_beta   90.00
_cell.angle_gamma   90.00
#
_symmetry.space_group_name_H-M   'P 1'
#
loop_
_entity.id
_entity.type
_entity.pdbx_description
1 polymer ?
#
loop_
_entity_poly.entity_id
_entity_poly.type
_entity_poly.pdbx_seq_one_letter_code
_entity_poly.pdbx_strand_id
1 'polypeptide(L)'
;MSTILGSAVVAGIVAGIVTLRISERKISIENVTQQRQEWREKIRKLALNICSAYSSNETHKVKNYYVELQLLLNPDDNNDIEILDTVWKMHKGSEDHHLDIELSEKLALLLKHDWERAKSEAQLSIFRIVGTSRISYQSFKQKHVKNERS
;
A
#
# COMPACT_ATOMS: atom_id res chain seq x y z
N MET A 1 46.04 18.51 -27.85
CA MET A 1 46.18 17.85 -26.53
C MET A 1 45.31 18.51 -25.46
N SER A 2 45.22 19.85 -25.41
CA SER A 2 44.43 20.60 -24.42
C SER A 2 42.91 20.35 -24.48
N THR A 3 42.35 20.10 -25.66
CA THR A 3 40.93 19.75 -25.84
C THR A 3 40.56 18.40 -25.21
N ILE A 4 41.47 17.42 -25.27
CA ILE A 4 41.27 16.08 -24.72
C ILE A 4 41.25 16.13 -23.18
N LEU A 5 42.17 16.90 -22.59
CA LEU A 5 42.24 17.12 -21.14
C LEU A 5 41.01 17.89 -20.63
N GLY A 6 40.56 18.92 -21.35
CA GLY A 6 39.32 19.65 -21.03
C GLY A 6 38.09 18.75 -21.09
N SER A 7 37.97 17.89 -22.10
CA SER A 7 36.85 16.94 -22.23
C SER A 7 36.83 15.86 -21.15
N ALA A 8 38.00 15.39 -20.69
CA ALA A 8 38.10 14.39 -19.63
C ALA A 8 37.64 14.93 -18.27
N VAL A 9 37.99 16.18 -17.96
CA VAL A 9 37.54 16.85 -16.72
C VAL A 9 36.04 17.05 -16.73
N VAL A 10 35.46 17.52 -17.84
CA VAL A 10 34.00 17.69 -17.98
C VAL A 10 33.28 16.34 -17.88
N ALA A 11 33.79 15.31 -18.55
CA ALA A 11 33.23 13.96 -18.44
C ALA A 11 33.26 13.42 -17.01
N GLY A 12 34.36 13.65 -16.27
CA GLY A 12 34.49 13.29 -14.87
C GLY A 12 33.48 14.01 -13.97
N ILE A 13 33.25 15.31 -14.18
CA ILE A 13 32.25 16.09 -13.43
C ILE A 13 30.83 15.58 -13.71
N VAL A 14 30.49 15.35 -14.98
CA VAL A 14 29.17 14.82 -15.36
C VAL A 14 28.96 13.43 -14.78
N ALA A 15 29.96 12.54 -14.87
CA ALA A 15 29.90 11.21 -14.28
C ALA A 15 29.74 11.26 -12.76
N GLY A 16 30.46 12.18 -12.08
CA GLY A 16 30.34 12.40 -10.64
C GLY A 16 28.93 12.83 -10.23
N ILE A 17 28.35 13.82 -10.93
CA ILE A 17 26.98 14.30 -10.68
C ILE A 17 25.96 13.17 -10.91
N VAL A 18 26.08 12.42 -12.01
CA VAL A 18 25.20 11.28 -12.30
C VAL A 18 25.30 10.20 -11.21
N THR A 19 26.51 9.88 -10.77
CA THR A 19 26.75 8.88 -9.72
C THR A 19 26.12 9.30 -8.39
N LEU A 20 26.30 10.56 -7.99
CA LEU A 20 25.68 11.09 -6.77
C LEU A 20 24.15 11.00 -6.83
N ARG A 21 23.54 11.42 -7.95
CA ARG A 21 22.09 11.34 -8.15
C ARG A 21 21.56 9.91 -8.12
N ILE A 22 22.29 8.95 -8.67
CA ILE A 22 21.91 7.53 -8.62
C ILE A 22 22.01 6.99 -7.18
N SER A 23 23.06 7.36 -6.45
CA SER A 23 23.29 6.91 -5.07
C SER A 23 22.23 7.44 -4.10
N GLU A 24 21.94 8.74 -4.13
CA GLU A 24 20.89 9.36 -3.29
C GLU A 24 19.52 8.74 -3.55
N ARG A 25 19.17 8.57 -4.84
CA ARG A 25 17.93 7.94 -5.25
C ARG A 25 17.84 6.50 -4.75
N LYS A 26 18.93 5.73 -4.83
CA LYS A 26 18.99 4.35 -4.34
C LYS A 26 18.71 4.28 -2.84
N ILE A 27 19.40 5.09 -2.04
CA ILE A 27 19.22 5.13 -0.57
C ILE A 27 17.77 5.51 -0.21
N SER A 28 17.22 6.53 -0.86
CA SER A 28 15.83 6.95 -0.62
C SER A 28 14.83 5.85 -0.98
N ILE A 29 15.02 5.15 -2.11
CA ILE A 29 14.15 4.04 -2.51
C ILE A 29 14.26 2.89 -1.50
N GLU A 30 15.47 2.50 -1.11
CA GLU A 30 15.70 1.40 -0.16
C GLU A 30 14.97 1.67 1.17
N ASN A 31 15.18 2.85 1.77
CA ASN A 31 14.53 3.21 3.03
C ASN A 31 12.99 3.18 2.94
N VAL A 32 12.41 3.74 1.87
CA VAL A 32 10.95 3.73 1.67
C VAL A 32 10.44 2.31 1.44
N THR A 33 11.15 1.49 0.67
CA THR A 33 10.73 0.11 0.40
C THR A 33 10.74 -0.75 1.67
N GLN A 34 11.72 -0.53 2.56
CA GLN A 34 11.79 -1.22 3.85
C GLN A 34 10.62 -0.82 4.76
N GLN A 35 10.36 0.48 4.94
CA GLN A 35 9.22 0.95 5.73
C GLN A 35 7.89 0.46 5.17
N ARG A 36 7.73 0.40 3.84
CA ARG A 36 6.53 -0.18 3.21
C ARG A 36 6.42 -1.68 3.40
N GLN A 37 7.52 -2.42 3.43
CA GLN A 37 7.49 -3.84 3.74
C GLN A 37 7.01 -4.07 5.17
N GLU A 38 7.54 -3.30 6.12
CA GLU A 38 7.11 -3.34 7.53
C GLU A 38 5.64 -2.94 7.68
N TRP A 39 5.20 -1.88 7.01
CA TRP A 39 3.80 -1.45 7.00
C TRP A 39 2.88 -2.54 6.42
N ARG A 40 3.20 -3.12 5.25
CA ARG A 40 2.41 -4.21 4.65
C ARG A 40 2.31 -5.41 5.58
N GLU A 41 3.39 -5.75 6.28
CA GLU A 41 3.39 -6.87 7.21
C GLU A 41 2.54 -6.59 8.45
N LYS A 42 2.58 -5.36 8.98
CA LYS A 42 1.67 -4.94 10.06
C LYS A 42 0.21 -5.02 9.64
N ILE A 43 -0.14 -4.54 8.44
CA ILE A 43 -1.50 -4.63 7.90
C ILE A 43 -1.96 -6.10 7.81
N ARG A 44 -1.13 -7.01 7.30
CA ARG A 44 -1.49 -8.45 7.23
C ARG A 44 -1.70 -9.06 8.62
N LYS A 45 -0.82 -8.77 9.57
CA LYS A 45 -0.95 -9.25 10.95
C LYS A 45 -2.22 -8.73 11.62
N LEU A 46 -2.52 -7.45 11.46
CA LEU A 46 -3.75 -6.85 11.98
C LEU A 46 -4.99 -7.48 11.35
N ALA A 47 -4.99 -7.73 10.04
CA ALA A 47 -6.10 -8.42 9.36
C ALA A 47 -6.39 -9.78 10.02
N LEU A 48 -5.37 -10.61 10.18
CA LEU A 48 -5.48 -11.94 10.80
C LEU A 48 -5.95 -11.84 12.26
N ASN A 49 -5.39 -10.90 13.02
CA ASN A 49 -5.74 -10.70 14.42
C ASN A 49 -7.19 -10.21 14.60
N ILE A 50 -7.66 -9.30 13.74
CA ILE A 50 -9.04 -8.80 13.74
C ILE A 50 -10.00 -9.95 13.42
N CYS A 51 -9.74 -10.70 12.34
CA CYS A 51 -10.60 -11.82 11.96
C CYS A 51 -10.63 -12.90 13.06
N SER A 52 -9.46 -13.26 13.63
CA SER A 52 -9.39 -14.22 14.74
C SER A 52 -10.14 -13.73 15.98
N ALA A 53 -9.98 -12.47 16.37
CA ALA A 53 -10.69 -11.90 17.52
C ALA A 53 -12.20 -11.84 17.27
N TYR A 54 -12.62 -11.53 16.04
CA TYR A 54 -14.02 -11.50 15.65
C TYR A 54 -14.65 -12.90 15.70
N SER A 55 -14.00 -13.91 15.13
CA SER A 55 -14.48 -15.30 15.18
C SER A 55 -14.58 -15.84 16.61
N SER A 56 -13.70 -15.38 17.50
CA SER A 56 -13.72 -15.73 18.93
C SER A 56 -14.68 -14.86 19.78
N ASN A 57 -15.46 -13.97 19.17
CA ASN A 57 -16.34 -13.00 19.86
C ASN A 57 -15.62 -12.09 20.88
N GLU A 58 -14.33 -11.81 20.65
CA GLU A 58 -13.50 -10.97 21.53
C GLU A 58 -13.58 -9.50 21.14
N THR A 59 -14.76 -8.89 21.33
CA THR A 59 -15.06 -7.52 20.88
C THR A 59 -14.10 -6.44 21.40
N HIS A 60 -13.54 -6.63 22.59
CA HIS A 60 -12.54 -5.73 23.17
C HIS A 60 -11.22 -5.74 22.38
N LYS A 61 -10.77 -6.91 21.90
CA LYS A 61 -9.56 -7.02 21.06
C LYS A 61 -9.79 -6.40 19.69
N VAL A 62 -10.97 -6.63 19.09
CA VAL A 62 -11.33 -6.00 17.81
C VAL A 62 -11.23 -4.48 17.91
N LYS A 63 -11.71 -3.88 19.02
CA LYS A 63 -11.58 -2.43 19.27
C LYS A 63 -10.11 -1.98 19.39
N ASN A 64 -9.26 -2.74 20.06
CA ASN A 64 -7.84 -2.41 20.17
C ASN A 64 -7.15 -2.43 18.80
N TYR A 65 -7.42 -3.47 18.01
CA TYR A 65 -6.88 -3.57 16.65
C TYR A 65 -7.44 -2.51 15.70
N TYR A 66 -8.70 -2.09 15.89
CA TYR A 66 -9.26 -0.95 15.16
C TYR A 66 -8.43 0.32 15.37
N VAL A 67 -8.07 0.64 16.62
CA VAL A 67 -7.26 1.83 16.93
C VAL A 67 -5.89 1.72 16.27
N GLU A 68 -5.25 0.56 16.33
CA GLU A 68 -3.96 0.34 15.68
C GLU A 68 -4.04 0.48 14.15
N LEU A 69 -5.09 -0.09 13.53
CA LEU A 69 -5.33 0.01 12.10
C LEU A 69 -5.59 1.46 11.67
N GLN A 70 -6.36 2.22 12.44
CA GLN A 70 -6.64 3.64 12.17
C GLN A 70 -5.37 4.49 12.10
N LEU A 71 -4.35 4.17 12.91
CA LEU A 71 -3.06 4.87 12.88
C LEU A 71 -2.21 4.54 11.65
N LEU A 72 -2.52 3.46 10.94
CA LEU A 72 -1.79 3.00 9.75
C LEU A 72 -2.43 3.39 8.43
N LEU A 73 -3.73 3.69 8.44
CA LEU A 73 -4.54 4.02 7.26
C LEU A 73 -4.64 5.54 7.07
N ASN A 74 -4.99 5.95 5.85
CA ASN A 74 -5.20 7.36 5.54
C ASN A 74 -6.64 7.77 5.91
N PRO A 75 -6.86 8.65 6.90
CA PRO A 75 -8.19 9.07 7.30
C PRO A 75 -8.94 9.88 6.22
N ASP A 76 -8.24 10.42 5.21
CA ASP A 76 -8.84 11.19 4.12
C ASP A 76 -9.17 10.32 2.88
N ASP A 77 -8.84 9.02 2.88
CA ASP A 77 -9.16 8.12 1.77
C ASP A 77 -10.47 7.36 2.04
N ASN A 78 -11.43 7.50 1.12
CA ASN A 78 -12.75 6.86 1.25
C ASN A 78 -12.67 5.32 1.38
N ASN A 79 -11.73 4.66 0.70
CA ASN A 79 -11.62 3.20 0.78
C ASN A 79 -10.99 2.76 2.11
N ASP A 80 -10.13 3.59 2.70
CA ASP A 80 -9.58 3.36 4.04
C ASP A 80 -10.64 3.60 5.13
N ILE A 81 -11.46 4.64 4.98
CA ILE A 81 -12.63 4.84 5.84
C ILE A 81 -13.56 3.62 5.78
N GLU A 82 -13.85 3.10 4.58
CA GLU A 82 -14.67 1.90 4.40
C GLU A 82 -14.07 0.65 5.07
N ILE A 83 -12.74 0.53 5.17
CA ILE A 83 -12.08 -0.54 5.93
C ILE A 83 -12.37 -0.37 7.43
N LEU A 84 -12.18 0.85 7.95
CA LEU A 84 -12.41 1.16 9.36
C LEU A 84 -13.87 0.92 9.75
N ASP A 85 -14.82 1.31 8.91
CA ASP A 85 -16.25 1.08 9.11
C ASP A 85 -16.58 -0.42 9.20
N THR A 86 -15.96 -1.27 8.36
CA THR A 86 -16.14 -2.72 8.43
C THR A 86 -15.66 -3.26 9.78
N VAL A 87 -14.48 -2.87 10.24
CA VAL A 87 -13.96 -3.30 11.56
C VAL A 87 -14.83 -2.76 12.70
N TRP A 88 -15.37 -1.55 12.56
CA TRP A 88 -16.28 -0.99 13.56
C TRP A 88 -17.60 -1.76 13.64
N LYS A 89 -18.16 -2.19 12.49
CA LYS A 89 -19.34 -3.08 12.43
C LYS A 89 -19.05 -4.43 13.10
N MET A 90 -17.87 -5.00 12.87
CA MET A 90 -17.43 -6.23 13.54
C MET A 90 -17.39 -6.04 15.07
N HIS A 91 -16.85 -4.92 15.55
CA HIS A 91 -16.84 -4.61 16.99
C HIS A 91 -18.26 -4.47 17.58
N LYS A 92 -19.20 -3.89 16.82
CA LYS A 92 -20.59 -3.70 17.25
C LYS A 92 -21.42 -4.97 17.25
N GLY A 93 -20.90 -6.09 16.72
CA GLY A 93 -21.64 -7.35 16.64
C GLY A 93 -22.79 -7.30 15.63
N SER A 94 -22.56 -6.65 14.48
CA SER A 94 -23.53 -6.64 13.38
C SER A 94 -23.88 -8.08 12.94
N GLU A 95 -25.15 -8.33 12.59
CA GLU A 95 -25.63 -9.64 12.10
C GLU A 95 -25.13 -10.02 10.68
N ASP A 96 -24.16 -9.28 10.15
CA ASP A 96 -23.61 -9.54 8.83
C ASP A 96 -22.55 -10.65 8.93
N HIS A 97 -22.86 -11.79 8.32
CA HIS A 97 -22.10 -13.02 8.45
C HIS A 97 -20.83 -13.05 7.58
N HIS A 98 -20.52 -11.97 6.84
CA HIS A 98 -19.40 -11.93 5.89
C HIS A 98 -18.43 -10.75 6.08
N LEU A 99 -18.45 -10.09 7.24
CA LEU A 99 -17.60 -8.92 7.51
C LEU A 99 -16.09 -9.25 7.52
N ASP A 100 -15.72 -10.47 7.91
CA ASP A 100 -14.35 -10.98 7.87
C ASP A 100 -13.84 -11.12 6.42
N ILE A 101 -14.68 -11.63 5.52
CA ILE A 101 -14.39 -11.73 4.09
C ILE A 101 -14.31 -10.33 3.49
N GLU A 102 -15.29 -9.46 3.76
CA GLU A 102 -15.30 -8.09 3.25
C GLU A 102 -14.06 -7.31 3.69
N LEU A 103 -13.66 -7.41 4.95
CA LEU A 103 -12.44 -6.79 5.47
C LEU A 103 -11.21 -7.29 4.72
N SER A 104 -11.09 -8.60 4.54
CA SER A 104 -9.98 -9.25 3.83
C SER A 104 -9.86 -8.73 2.39
N GLU A 105 -10.98 -8.64 1.67
CA GLU A 105 -11.02 -8.14 0.30
C GLU A 105 -10.61 -6.65 0.21
N LYS A 106 -11.15 -5.81 1.10
CA LYS A 106 -10.79 -4.38 1.14
C LYS A 106 -9.30 -4.16 1.42
N LEU A 107 -8.72 -4.93 2.34
CA LEU A 107 -7.30 -4.90 2.64
C LEU A 107 -6.45 -5.47 1.50
N ALA A 108 -6.94 -6.48 0.77
CA ALA A 108 -6.27 -6.97 -0.44
C ALA A 108 -6.19 -5.87 -1.52
N LEU A 109 -7.26 -5.09 -1.71
CA LEU A 109 -7.27 -3.94 -2.62
C LEU A 109 -6.28 -2.85 -2.18
N LEU A 110 -6.19 -2.56 -0.88
CA LEU A 110 -5.19 -1.64 -0.32
C LEU A 110 -3.76 -2.09 -0.65
N LEU A 111 -3.43 -3.34 -0.34
CA LEU A 111 -2.09 -3.89 -0.56
C LEU A 111 -1.75 -4.00 -2.05
N LYS A 112 -2.74 -4.28 -2.90
CA LYS A 112 -2.56 -4.32 -4.35
C LYS A 112 -2.23 -2.94 -4.90
N HIS A 113 -2.91 -1.90 -4.42
CA HIS A 113 -2.65 -0.52 -4.83
C HIS A 113 -1.27 -0.04 -4.38
N ASP A 114 -0.88 -0.30 -3.13
CA ASP A 114 0.47 0.02 -2.63
C ASP A 114 1.56 -0.67 -3.47
N TRP A 115 1.34 -1.93 -3.85
CA TRP A 115 2.26 -2.67 -4.73
C TRP A 115 2.43 -2.01 -6.10
N GLU A 116 1.33 -1.63 -6.74
CA GLU A 116 1.37 -0.97 -8.05
C GLU A 116 2.06 0.39 -7.97
N ARG A 117 1.81 1.15 -6.90
CA ARG A 117 2.49 2.41 -6.62
C ARG A 117 4.00 2.21 -6.42
N ALA A 118 4.40 1.23 -5.61
CA ALA A 118 5.81 0.91 -5.38
C ALA A 118 6.52 0.50 -6.68
N LYS A 119 5.85 -0.28 -7.53
CA LYS A 119 6.36 -0.65 -8.86
C LYS A 119 6.55 0.58 -9.75
N SER A 120 5.58 1.49 -9.78
CA SER A 120 5.65 2.74 -10.55
C SER A 120 6.76 3.69 -10.04
N GLU A 121 6.93 3.80 -8.72
CA GLU A 121 7.97 4.62 -8.11
C GLU A 121 9.40 4.08 -8.37
N ALA A 122 9.54 2.76 -8.44
CA ALA A 122 10.80 2.11 -8.78
C ALA A 122 11.18 2.27 -10.26
N GLN A 123 10.22 2.59 -11.15
CA GLN A 123 10.51 2.83 -12.57
C GLN A 123 11.31 4.12 -12.78
N LEU A 124 12.19 4.11 -13.79
CA LEU A 124 12.93 5.31 -14.20
C LEU A 124 11.95 6.42 -14.59
N SER A 125 12.30 7.67 -14.26
CA SER A 125 11.42 8.83 -14.33
C SER A 125 10.82 9.08 -15.73
N ILE A 126 11.54 8.65 -16.76
CA ILE A 126 11.16 8.71 -18.19
C ILE A 126 10.03 7.75 -18.57
N PHE A 127 9.78 6.73 -17.74
CA PHE A 127 8.76 5.70 -17.92
C PHE A 127 7.66 5.77 -16.85
N ARG A 128 7.50 6.90 -16.14
CA ARG A 128 6.38 7.08 -15.20
C ARG A 128 5.06 7.12 -15.96
N ILE A 129 4.46 5.94 -16.10
CA ILE A 129 3.12 5.76 -16.64
C ILE A 129 2.16 6.03 -15.48
N VAL A 130 1.44 7.16 -15.56
CA VAL A 130 0.14 7.49 -14.93
C VAL A 130 -0.07 7.10 -13.46
N GLY A 131 -0.53 8.05 -12.64
CA GLY A 131 -0.91 7.77 -11.25
C GLY A 131 -1.91 6.62 -11.16
N THR A 132 -1.58 5.59 -10.38
CA THR A 132 -2.46 4.43 -10.18
C THR A 132 -3.59 4.82 -9.23
N SER A 133 -4.83 4.76 -9.72
CA SER A 133 -6.03 4.90 -8.88
C SER A 133 -6.30 3.58 -8.18
N ARG A 134 -6.69 3.64 -6.90
CA ARG A 134 -7.21 2.47 -6.20
C ARG A 134 -8.59 2.11 -6.76
N ILE A 135 -8.86 0.82 -6.90
CA ILE A 135 -10.18 0.30 -7.28
C ILE A 135 -11.06 0.31 -6.04
N SER A 136 -12.27 0.88 -6.14
CA SER A 136 -13.23 0.86 -5.03
C SER A 136 -13.76 -0.55 -4.76
N TYR A 137 -14.12 -0.83 -3.51
CA TYR A 137 -14.69 -2.13 -3.14
C TYR A 137 -15.97 -2.45 -3.90
N GLN A 138 -16.84 -1.45 -4.10
CA GLN A 138 -18.08 -1.60 -4.86
C GLN A 138 -17.82 -2.01 -6.32
N SER A 139 -16.85 -1.37 -6.97
CA SER A 139 -16.45 -1.73 -8.33
C SER A 139 -15.86 -3.14 -8.42
N PHE A 140 -15.08 -3.54 -7.42
CA PHE A 140 -14.54 -4.90 -7.31
C PHE A 140 -15.66 -5.94 -7.20
N LYS A 141 -16.62 -5.73 -6.28
CA LYS A 141 -17.74 -6.64 -6.04
C LYS A 141 -18.64 -6.81 -7.27
N GLN A 142 -18.95 -5.72 -7.97
CA GLN A 142 -19.74 -5.75 -9.20
C GLN A 142 -19.07 -6.59 -10.30
N LYS A 143 -17.74 -6.51 -10.43
CA LYS A 143 -16.99 -7.31 -11.40
C LYS A 143 -17.04 -8.79 -11.08
N HIS A 144 -16.95 -9.16 -9.80
CA HIS A 144 -17.01 -10.56 -9.37
C HIS A 144 -18.38 -11.19 -9.66
N VAL A 145 -19.46 -10.50 -9.29
CA VAL A 145 -20.84 -10.96 -9.56
C VAL A 145 -21.12 -11.11 -11.06
N LYS A 146 -20.56 -10.25 -11.91
CA LYS A 146 -20.72 -10.35 -13.36
C LYS A 146 -20.04 -11.59 -13.94
N ASN A 147 -18.85 -11.93 -13.43
CA ASN A 147 -18.09 -13.11 -13.88
C ASN A 147 -18.75 -14.43 -13.48
N GLU A 148 -19.50 -14.47 -12.37
CA GLU A 148 -20.24 -15.67 -11.94
C GLU A 148 -21.52 -15.94 -12.75
N ARG A 149 -21.98 -14.94 -13.51
CA ARG A 149 -23.21 -15.00 -14.33
C ARG A 149 -22.94 -15.19 -15.84
N SER A 150 -21.68 -15.23 -16.26
CA SER A 150 -21.25 -15.41 -17.66
C SER A 150 -20.74 -16.81 -17.90
#